data_AF-N6VRZ7-F1
#
_entry.id   AF-N6VRZ7-F1
#
_cell.length_a   1.000
_cell.length_b   1.000
_cell.length_c   1.000
_cell.angle_alpha   90.00
_cell.angle_beta   90.00
_cell.angle_gamma   90.00
#
_symmetry.space_group_name_H-M   'P 1'
#
loop_
_entity.id
_entity.type
_entity.pdbx_description
1 polymer ?
#
loop_
_entity_poly.entity_id
_entity_poly.type
_entity_poly.pdbx_seq_one_letter_code
_entity_poly.pdbx_strand_id
1 'polypeptide(L)'
;MLLEETLKSCPIVKRGNYDYFIHPITDGVPVVKPELLREVAVRILKVGNFDEVDKIVTAEAMGIHLATILSIYTDIPFVIMRKRQYNLPNEIPVFQKTGYSKGQLYLNGINKGDKVVIVDDVISTGGTMMAIISALEKAGAEIKDIICVIERGNGKEIVEKKTGYKIKTLVKVDVVDGKLIIY
;
A
#
# COMPACT_ATOMS: atom_id res chain seq x y z
N MET A 1 -10.91 14.95 10.88
CA MET A 1 -9.86 13.91 10.94
C MET A 1 -8.76 14.42 10.04
N LEU A 2 -7.52 14.37 10.52
CA LEU A 2 -6.41 15.08 9.91
C LEU A 2 -6.14 14.57 8.49
N LEU A 3 -6.31 13.27 8.23
CA LEU A 3 -6.15 12.70 6.89
C LEU A 3 -7.08 13.36 5.85
N GLU A 4 -8.37 13.47 6.16
CA GLU A 4 -9.35 14.08 5.25
C GLU A 4 -9.12 15.59 5.11
N GLU A 5 -8.71 16.27 6.18
CA GLU A 5 -8.37 17.70 6.15
C GLU A 5 -7.16 17.97 5.25
N THR A 6 -6.09 17.17 5.36
CA THR A 6 -4.90 17.33 4.52
C THR A 6 -5.16 16.96 3.06
N LEU A 7 -6.03 15.96 2.81
CA LEU A 7 -6.49 15.60 1.46
C LEU A 7 -7.27 16.74 0.78
N LYS A 8 -8.13 17.48 1.50
CA LYS A 8 -8.88 18.61 0.91
C LYS A 8 -7.96 19.74 0.42
N SER A 9 -6.81 19.91 1.05
CA SER A 9 -5.82 20.94 0.72
C SER A 9 -4.69 20.47 -0.18
N CYS A 10 -4.71 19.21 -0.63
CA CYS A 10 -3.57 18.66 -1.36
C CYS A 10 -3.42 19.31 -2.75
N PRO A 11 -2.19 19.62 -3.17
CA PRO A 11 -1.96 20.12 -4.53
C PRO A 11 -2.29 19.03 -5.55
N ILE A 12 -2.93 19.45 -6.64
CA ILE A 12 -3.20 18.61 -7.80
C ILE A 12 -2.32 19.10 -8.94
N VAL A 13 -1.57 18.19 -9.53
CA VAL A 13 -0.70 18.46 -10.69
C VAL A 13 -1.11 17.59 -11.87
N LYS A 14 -0.85 18.08 -13.08
CA LYS A 14 -1.01 17.25 -14.29
C LYS A 14 0.23 16.40 -14.52
N ARG A 15 0.04 15.10 -14.72
CA ARG A 15 1.10 14.20 -15.20
C ARG A 15 0.67 13.63 -16.55
N GLY A 16 1.17 14.23 -17.63
CA GLY A 16 0.66 13.94 -18.97
C GLY A 16 -0.83 14.27 -19.06
N ASN A 17 -1.66 13.25 -19.29
CA ASN A 17 -3.10 13.41 -19.53
C ASN A 17 -3.98 13.14 -18.30
N TYR A 18 -3.41 12.93 -17.11
CA TYR A 18 -4.19 12.67 -15.90
C TYR A 18 -3.82 13.61 -14.76
N ASP A 19 -4.81 13.89 -13.91
CA ASP A 19 -4.61 14.64 -12.67
C ASP A 19 -4.03 13.73 -11.59
N TYR A 20 -3.06 14.26 -10.85
CA TYR A 20 -2.33 13.56 -9.80
C TYR A 20 -2.34 14.43 -8.55
N PHE A 21 -3.01 13.95 -7.51
CA PHE A 21 -2.91 14.58 -6.20
C PHE A 21 -1.57 14.20 -5.56
N ILE A 22 -0.94 15.16 -4.91
CA ILE A 22 0.31 14.94 -4.17
C ILE A 22 -0.02 15.09 -2.70
N HIS A 23 0.17 14.03 -1.92
CA HIS A 23 -0.17 14.03 -0.49
C HIS A 23 1.00 13.48 0.35
N PRO A 24 1.26 14.03 1.56
CA PRO A 24 2.38 13.60 2.38
C PRO A 24 2.44 12.08 2.60
N ILE A 25 1.29 11.44 2.85
CA ILE A 25 1.21 9.98 3.06
C ILE A 25 1.48 9.18 1.78
N THR A 26 1.17 9.72 0.60
CA THR A 26 1.26 8.97 -0.66
C THR A 26 2.53 9.27 -1.45
N ASP A 27 3.20 10.37 -1.14
CA ASP A 27 4.35 10.84 -1.95
C ASP A 27 5.57 11.18 -1.09
N GLY A 28 5.42 11.24 0.24
CA GLY A 28 6.46 11.76 1.14
C GLY A 28 6.68 13.28 1.00
N VAL A 29 5.86 13.94 0.17
CA VAL A 29 5.90 15.38 -0.09
C VAL A 29 4.46 15.92 -0.24
N PRO A 30 4.14 17.15 0.20
CA PRO A 30 4.92 17.97 1.15
C PRO A 30 5.18 17.24 2.49
N VAL A 31 5.80 17.93 3.45
CA VAL A 31 6.28 17.31 4.71
C VAL A 31 5.27 16.36 5.36
N VAL A 32 5.72 15.15 5.70
CA VAL A 32 4.94 14.18 6.48
C VAL A 32 5.02 14.57 7.94
N LYS A 33 3.93 15.11 8.48
CA LYS A 33 3.86 15.49 9.89
C LYS A 33 3.65 14.25 10.78
N PRO A 34 4.35 14.12 11.92
CA PRO A 34 4.21 12.96 12.80
C PRO A 34 2.77 12.69 13.28
N GLU A 35 1.99 13.72 13.53
CA GLU A 35 0.58 13.62 13.95
C GLU A 35 -0.32 12.99 12.88
N LEU A 36 -0.09 13.31 11.60
CA LEU A 36 -0.81 12.71 10.48
C LEU A 36 -0.44 11.24 10.32
N LEU A 37 0.87 10.93 10.37
CA LEU A 37 1.34 9.56 10.27
C LEU A 37 0.81 8.70 11.42
N ARG A 38 0.78 9.25 12.63
CA ARG A 38 0.21 8.60 13.82
C ARG A 38 -1.29 8.35 13.68
N GLU A 39 -2.06 9.34 13.22
CA GLU A 39 -3.49 9.14 12.96
C GLU A 39 -3.72 8.00 11.96
N VAL A 40 -3.00 8.02 10.83
CA VAL A 40 -3.13 6.99 9.79
C VAL A 40 -2.78 5.61 10.34
N ALA A 41 -1.68 5.48 11.08
CA ALA A 41 -1.27 4.22 11.70
C ALA A 41 -2.35 3.68 12.64
N VAL A 42 -2.88 4.53 13.54
CA VAL A 42 -3.96 4.13 14.46
C VAL A 42 -5.22 3.70 13.71
N ARG A 43 -5.56 4.36 12.60
CA ARG A 43 -6.69 3.96 11.76
C ARG A 43 -6.46 2.62 11.07
N ILE A 44 -5.26 2.37 10.55
CA ILE A 44 -4.89 1.06 9.98
C ILE A 44 -5.02 -0.03 11.05
N LEU A 45 -4.48 0.18 12.25
CA LEU A 45 -4.56 -0.79 13.35
C LEU A 45 -6.00 -1.07 13.78
N LYS A 46 -6.88 -0.07 13.74
CA LYS A 46 -8.31 -0.24 14.09
C LYS A 46 -9.08 -1.10 13.08
N VAL A 47 -8.73 -1.03 11.79
CA VAL A 47 -9.47 -1.75 10.74
C VAL A 47 -8.82 -3.07 10.37
N GLY A 48 -7.49 -3.18 10.54
CA GLY A 48 -6.71 -4.34 10.16
C GLY A 48 -6.74 -5.45 11.21
N ASN A 49 -6.63 -6.70 10.76
CA ASN A 49 -6.39 -7.84 11.63
C ASN A 49 -4.88 -8.09 11.75
N PHE A 50 -4.31 -7.80 12.91
CA PHE A 50 -2.90 -8.00 13.22
C PHE A 50 -2.66 -9.20 14.15
N ASP A 51 -3.70 -10.01 14.42
CA ASP A 51 -3.59 -11.17 15.31
C ASP A 51 -2.75 -12.27 14.65
N GLU A 52 -1.77 -12.77 15.41
CA GLU A 52 -0.84 -13.83 14.98
C GLU A 52 -0.11 -13.51 13.67
N VAL A 53 0.20 -12.24 13.40
CA VAL A 53 0.91 -11.82 12.19
C VAL A 53 2.42 -11.88 12.42
N ASP A 54 3.12 -12.59 11.52
CA ASP A 54 4.57 -12.73 11.56
C ASP A 54 5.28 -11.55 10.90
N LYS A 55 4.71 -11.01 9.80
CA LYS A 55 5.35 -9.94 9.01
C LYS A 55 4.35 -8.96 8.41
N ILE A 56 4.72 -7.68 8.40
CA ILE A 56 4.06 -6.66 7.57
C ILE A 56 4.76 -6.62 6.21
N VAL A 57 4.00 -6.53 5.12
CA VAL A 57 4.53 -6.49 3.75
C VAL A 57 4.05 -5.22 3.06
N THR A 58 4.98 -4.50 2.44
CA THR A 58 4.69 -3.30 1.64
C THR A 58 5.51 -3.28 0.36
N ALA A 59 5.18 -2.42 -0.60
CA ALA A 59 6.07 -2.08 -1.71
C ALA A 59 6.85 -0.79 -1.45
N GLU A 60 7.98 -0.62 -2.14
CA GLU A 60 8.70 0.64 -2.14
C GLU A 60 8.04 1.71 -3.05
N ALA A 61 8.21 2.99 -2.76
CA ALA A 61 8.81 3.55 -1.54
C ALA A 61 7.75 3.99 -0.52
N MET A 62 6.50 4.16 -0.98
CA MET A 62 5.50 4.95 -0.28
C MET A 62 4.93 4.21 0.91
N GLY A 63 4.66 2.91 0.83
CA GLY A 63 4.21 2.17 2.01
C GLY A 63 5.29 1.94 3.09
N ILE A 64 6.57 2.30 2.86
CA ILE A 64 7.67 2.08 3.83
C ILE A 64 7.44 2.80 5.15
N HIS A 65 7.01 4.07 5.11
CA HIS A 65 6.82 4.84 6.34
C HIS A 65 5.59 4.36 7.12
N LEU A 66 4.58 3.81 6.44
CA LEU A 66 3.43 3.14 7.04
C LEU A 66 3.84 1.83 7.72
N ALA A 67 4.57 0.96 7.02
CA ALA A 67 5.07 -0.30 7.58
C ALA A 67 5.99 -0.05 8.78
N THR A 68 6.85 0.97 8.71
CA THR A 68 7.74 1.36 9.81
C THR A 68 6.96 1.73 11.07
N ILE A 69 5.97 2.64 10.98
CA ILE A 69 5.23 3.05 12.18
C ILE A 69 4.33 1.93 12.73
N LEU A 70 3.76 1.09 11.86
CA LEU A 70 2.97 -0.05 12.29
C LEU A 70 3.84 -1.07 13.03
N SER A 71 5.03 -1.38 12.49
CA SER A 71 6.00 -2.25 13.15
C SER A 71 6.38 -1.76 14.55
N ILE A 72 6.59 -0.45 14.72
CA ILE A 72 6.84 0.16 16.04
C ILE A 72 5.65 0.01 17.00
N TYR A 73 4.42 0.00 16.50
CA TYR A 73 3.22 -0.13 17.33
C TYR A 73 2.81 -1.57 17.64
N THR A 74 3.21 -2.53 16.81
CA THR A 74 2.78 -3.93 16.94
C THR A 74 3.91 -4.87 17.31
N ASP A 75 5.17 -4.41 17.31
CA ASP A 75 6.38 -5.23 17.41
C ASP A 75 6.51 -6.29 16.30
N ILE A 76 5.73 -6.18 15.22
CA ILE A 76 5.78 -7.08 14.06
C ILE A 76 6.85 -6.58 13.10
N PRO A 77 7.83 -7.41 12.68
CA PRO A 77 8.82 -7.00 11.68
C PRO A 77 8.18 -6.80 10.29
N PHE A 78 8.87 -6.10 9.40
CA PHE A 78 8.35 -5.87 8.04
C PHE A 78 9.37 -6.16 6.95
N VAL A 79 8.85 -6.51 5.76
CA VAL A 79 9.63 -6.64 4.53
C VAL A 79 9.09 -5.71 3.44
N ILE A 80 9.99 -5.26 2.57
CA ILE A 80 9.66 -4.34 1.48
C ILE A 80 9.89 -5.07 0.17
N MET A 81 8.88 -5.08 -0.70
CA MET A 81 9.01 -5.49 -2.09
C MET A 81 9.68 -4.36 -2.90
N ARG A 82 10.77 -4.69 -3.58
CA ARG A 82 11.70 -3.72 -4.20
C ARG A 82 11.73 -3.86 -5.72
N LYS A 83 11.98 -2.79 -6.46
CA LYS A 83 12.31 -2.81 -7.90
C LYS A 83 13.74 -3.26 -8.17
N ARG A 84 14.61 -3.10 -7.17
CA ARG A 84 15.99 -3.58 -7.22
C ARG A 84 16.03 -5.06 -6.82
N GLN A 85 16.71 -5.87 -7.62
CA GLN A 85 17.08 -7.24 -7.28
C GLN A 85 18.28 -7.26 -6.35
N TYR A 86 18.25 -8.09 -5.30
CA TYR A 86 19.36 -8.24 -4.34
C TYR A 86 20.13 -9.55 -4.52
N ASN A 87 19.64 -10.50 -5.34
CA ASN A 87 20.25 -11.81 -5.56
C ASN A 87 20.40 -12.63 -4.27
N LEU A 88 19.45 -12.48 -3.35
CA LEU A 88 19.40 -13.27 -2.13
C LEU A 88 18.75 -14.64 -2.40
N PRO A 89 19.11 -15.68 -1.62
CA PRO A 89 18.39 -16.95 -1.65
C PRO A 89 16.88 -16.73 -1.44
N ASN A 90 16.05 -17.45 -2.21
CA ASN A 90 14.58 -17.38 -2.15
C ASN A 90 13.98 -16.01 -2.51
N GLU A 91 14.71 -15.17 -3.26
CA GLU A 91 14.12 -13.93 -3.82
C GLU A 91 13.13 -14.27 -4.94
N ILE A 92 11.91 -13.76 -4.81
CA ILE A 92 10.78 -14.04 -5.68
C ILE A 92 10.59 -12.85 -6.65
N PRO A 93 10.88 -13.02 -7.95
CA PRO A 93 10.58 -12.01 -8.94
C PRO A 93 9.11 -12.09 -9.36
N VAL A 94 8.45 -10.93 -9.42
CA VAL A 94 7.08 -10.77 -9.94
C VAL A 94 7.04 -9.59 -10.90
N PHE A 95 6.32 -9.78 -12.01
CA PHE A 95 6.12 -8.71 -12.98
C PHE A 95 4.93 -7.83 -12.57
N GLN A 96 5.18 -6.54 -12.38
CA GLN A 96 4.17 -5.53 -12.13
C GLN A 96 3.79 -4.83 -13.44
N LYS A 97 2.49 -4.72 -13.70
CA LYS A 97 1.94 -3.87 -14.76
C LYS A 97 0.87 -2.95 -14.17
N THR A 98 1.17 -1.67 -14.06
CA THR A 98 0.22 -0.61 -13.68
C THR A 98 -0.06 0.30 -14.87
N GLY A 99 -0.94 1.28 -14.70
CA GLY A 99 -1.14 2.35 -15.69
C GLY A 99 0.07 3.30 -15.81
N TYR A 100 0.95 3.32 -14.79
CA TYR A 100 2.02 4.31 -14.65
C TYR A 100 3.43 3.70 -14.73
N SER A 101 3.55 2.41 -14.45
CA SER A 101 4.81 1.66 -14.37
C SER A 101 4.66 0.24 -14.90
N LYS A 102 5.70 -0.25 -15.57
CA LYS A 102 5.89 -1.67 -15.86
C LYS A 102 7.30 -2.05 -15.43
N GLY A 103 7.45 -3.16 -14.73
CA GLY A 103 8.76 -3.57 -14.26
C GLY A 103 8.72 -4.82 -13.40
N GLN A 104 9.90 -5.34 -13.09
CA GLN A 104 10.03 -6.41 -12.11
C GLN A 104 10.05 -5.83 -10.70
N LEU A 105 9.45 -6.58 -9.80
CA LEU A 105 9.51 -6.38 -8.36
C LEU A 105 10.01 -7.68 -7.73
N TYR A 106 10.73 -7.55 -6.62
CA TYR A 106 11.42 -8.63 -5.95
C TYR A 106 11.02 -8.63 -4.48
N LEU A 107 10.56 -9.79 -4.01
CA LEU A 107 10.21 -10.05 -2.61
C LEU A 107 11.21 -11.05 -2.03
N ASN A 108 11.68 -10.82 -0.81
CA ASN A 108 12.50 -11.76 -0.06
C ASN A 108 12.07 -11.73 1.42
N GLY A 109 12.64 -12.60 2.25
CA GLY A 109 12.36 -12.63 3.69
C GLY A 109 10.98 -13.18 4.07
N ILE A 110 10.33 -13.92 3.17
CA ILE A 110 9.07 -14.62 3.42
C ILE A 110 9.30 -16.12 3.38
N ASN A 111 8.82 -16.83 4.39
CA ASN A 111 8.84 -18.28 4.50
C ASN A 111 7.43 -18.85 4.28
N LYS A 112 7.38 -20.11 3.86
CA LYS A 112 6.12 -20.85 3.76
C LYS A 112 5.43 -20.91 5.12
N GLY A 113 4.15 -20.56 5.16
CA GLY A 113 3.33 -20.54 6.38
C GLY A 113 3.39 -19.23 7.16
N ASP A 114 4.24 -18.27 6.78
CA ASP A 114 4.21 -16.94 7.40
C ASP A 114 2.82 -16.31 7.25
N LYS A 115 2.27 -15.82 8.36
CA LYS A 115 1.05 -15.01 8.38
C LYS A 115 1.41 -13.55 8.16
N VAL A 116 0.87 -12.95 7.11
CA VAL A 116 1.28 -11.60 6.68
C VAL A 116 0.11 -10.65 6.56
N VAL A 117 0.36 -9.37 6.85
CA VAL A 117 -0.55 -8.26 6.53
C VAL A 117 0.10 -7.38 5.47
N ILE A 118 -0.65 -7.08 4.41
CA ILE A 118 -0.20 -6.16 3.36
C ILE A 118 -0.68 -4.76 3.71
N VAL A 119 0.22 -3.78 3.67
CA VAL A 119 -0.10 -2.36 3.86
C VAL A 119 0.46 -1.56 2.71
N ASP A 120 -0.35 -0.66 2.13
CA ASP A 120 0.11 0.26 1.08
C ASP A 120 -0.56 1.64 1.21
N ASP A 121 -0.01 2.64 0.54
CA ASP A 121 -0.51 4.02 0.60
C ASP A 121 -1.77 4.22 -0.26
N VAL A 122 -1.75 3.78 -1.53
CA VAL A 122 -2.84 3.98 -2.48
C VAL A 122 -3.12 2.73 -3.30
N ILE A 123 -4.39 2.32 -3.34
CA ILE A 123 -4.87 1.40 -4.37
C ILE A 123 -5.56 2.17 -5.50
N SER A 124 -4.85 2.29 -6.63
CA SER A 124 -5.37 2.97 -7.84
C SER A 124 -5.74 2.00 -8.96
N THR A 125 -4.78 1.42 -9.66
CA THR A 125 -5.06 0.40 -10.71
C THR A 125 -5.02 -1.04 -10.19
N GLY A 126 -4.56 -1.23 -8.94
CA GLY A 126 -4.41 -2.55 -8.30
C GLY A 126 -3.17 -3.35 -8.74
N GLY A 127 -2.36 -2.85 -9.68
CA GLY A 127 -1.24 -3.62 -10.26
C GLY A 127 -0.13 -3.95 -9.27
N THR A 128 0.21 -3.04 -8.36
CA THR A 128 1.16 -3.30 -7.27
C THR A 128 0.62 -4.36 -6.32
N MET A 129 -0.62 -4.19 -5.88
CA MET A 129 -1.27 -5.10 -4.93
C MET A 129 -1.36 -6.53 -5.49
N MET A 130 -1.75 -6.69 -6.76
CA MET A 130 -1.74 -8.01 -7.42
C MET A 130 -0.34 -8.63 -7.49
N ALA A 131 0.71 -7.82 -7.70
CA ALA A 131 2.08 -8.33 -7.71
C ALA A 131 2.53 -8.80 -6.31
N ILE A 132 2.18 -8.06 -5.25
CA ILE A 132 2.48 -8.45 -3.86
C ILE A 132 1.76 -9.76 -3.52
N ILE A 133 0.44 -9.83 -3.77
CA ILE A 133 -0.36 -11.04 -3.52
C ILE A 133 0.25 -12.23 -4.25
N SER A 134 0.55 -12.10 -5.54
CA SER A 134 1.15 -13.18 -6.32
C SER A 134 2.52 -13.62 -5.78
N ALA A 135 3.34 -12.69 -5.29
CA ALA A 135 4.63 -13.03 -4.68
C ALA A 135 4.45 -13.83 -3.38
N LEU A 136 3.51 -13.43 -2.54
CA LEU A 136 3.20 -14.07 -1.26
C LEU A 136 2.58 -15.45 -1.44
N GLU A 137 1.68 -15.62 -2.39
CA GLU A 137 1.12 -16.93 -2.75
C GLU A 137 2.21 -17.88 -3.24
N LYS A 138 3.15 -17.40 -4.07
CA LYS A 138 4.31 -18.19 -4.51
C LYS A 138 5.24 -18.57 -3.36
N ALA A 139 5.39 -17.69 -2.37
CA ALA A 139 6.14 -17.97 -1.15
C ALA A 139 5.43 -18.98 -0.22
N GLY A 140 4.12 -19.20 -0.44
CA GLY A 140 3.28 -20.03 0.42
C GLY A 140 2.92 -19.35 1.75
N ALA A 141 2.86 -18.02 1.78
CA ALA A 141 2.42 -17.25 2.95
C ALA A 141 0.88 -17.19 3.06
N GLU A 142 0.37 -17.02 4.27
CA GLU A 142 -1.06 -16.78 4.56
C GLU A 142 -1.31 -15.27 4.66
N ILE A 143 -2.04 -14.69 3.71
CA ILE A 143 -2.41 -13.27 3.76
C ILE A 143 -3.60 -13.10 4.72
N LYS A 144 -3.35 -12.52 5.90
CA LYS A 144 -4.36 -12.27 6.95
C LYS A 144 -5.26 -11.09 6.63
N ASP A 145 -4.68 -10.02 6.08
CA ASP A 145 -5.41 -8.80 5.75
C ASP A 145 -4.66 -7.95 4.73
N ILE A 146 -5.40 -7.07 4.06
CA ILE A 146 -4.87 -6.10 3.10
C ILE A 146 -5.50 -4.73 3.39
N ILE A 147 -4.65 -3.77 3.75
CA ILE A 147 -5.08 -2.41 4.07
C ILE A 147 -4.37 -1.41 3.17
N CYS A 148 -5.14 -0.55 2.51
CA CYS A 148 -4.61 0.63 1.83
C CYS A 148 -5.14 1.90 2.51
N VAL A 149 -4.32 2.96 2.59
CA VAL A 149 -4.81 4.23 3.16
C VAL A 149 -5.89 4.82 2.26
N ILE A 150 -5.58 4.98 0.96
CA ILE A 150 -6.47 5.65 0.00
C ILE A 150 -6.92 4.68 -1.10
N GLU A 151 -8.22 4.69 -1.36
CA GLU A 151 -8.84 4.11 -2.55
C GLU A 151 -8.98 5.17 -3.63
N ARG A 152 -8.50 4.89 -4.85
CA ARG A 152 -8.71 5.76 -6.01
C ARG A 152 -9.17 4.95 -7.21
N GLY A 153 -10.30 5.33 -7.81
CA GLY A 153 -10.86 4.62 -8.96
C GLY A 153 -11.31 3.20 -8.60
N ASN A 154 -11.03 2.25 -9.48
CA ASN A 154 -11.60 0.89 -9.49
C ASN A 154 -10.56 -0.23 -9.24
N GLY A 155 -9.33 0.10 -8.88
CA GLY A 155 -8.28 -0.89 -8.62
C GLY A 155 -8.63 -1.89 -7.52
N LYS A 156 -9.26 -1.43 -6.44
CA LYS A 156 -9.73 -2.29 -5.34
C LYS A 156 -10.63 -3.39 -5.87
N GLU A 157 -11.73 -3.03 -6.52
CA GLU A 157 -12.69 -3.97 -7.07
C GLU A 157 -12.04 -4.96 -8.05
N ILE A 158 -11.12 -4.48 -8.89
CA ILE A 158 -10.38 -5.33 -9.82
C ILE A 158 -9.52 -6.37 -9.08
N VAL A 159 -8.81 -5.98 -8.03
CA VAL A 159 -8.00 -6.93 -7.25
C VAL A 159 -8.89 -7.92 -6.53
N GLU A 160 -9.93 -7.47 -5.81
CA GLU A 160 -10.83 -8.37 -5.08
C GLU A 160 -11.46 -9.41 -6.01
N LYS A 161 -11.91 -9.00 -7.20
CA LYS A 161 -12.49 -9.91 -8.20
C LYS A 161 -11.49 -10.92 -8.76
N LYS A 162 -10.21 -10.56 -8.88
CA LYS A 162 -9.19 -11.41 -9.50
C LYS A 162 -8.51 -12.34 -8.51
N THR A 163 -8.37 -11.93 -7.26
CA THR A 163 -7.58 -12.67 -6.25
C THR A 163 -8.45 -13.26 -5.15
N GLY A 164 -9.69 -12.79 -4.99
CA GLY A 164 -10.58 -13.21 -3.90
C GLY A 164 -10.29 -12.54 -2.55
N TYR A 165 -9.18 -11.82 -2.41
CA TYR A 165 -8.85 -11.10 -1.18
C TYR A 165 -9.63 -9.80 -1.06
N LYS A 166 -10.17 -9.55 0.13
CA LYS A 166 -10.81 -8.27 0.47
C LYS A 166 -9.76 -7.23 0.84
N ILE A 167 -10.01 -5.99 0.42
CA ILE A 167 -9.10 -4.87 0.66
C ILE A 167 -9.83 -3.81 1.47
N LYS A 168 -9.28 -3.49 2.64
CA LYS A 168 -9.78 -2.42 3.50
C LYS A 168 -9.13 -1.11 3.08
N THR A 169 -9.92 -0.05 3.03
CA THR A 169 -9.46 1.30 2.65
C THR A 169 -9.92 2.31 3.70
N LEU A 170 -9.06 3.27 4.07
CA LEU A 170 -9.42 4.25 5.11
C LEU A 170 -10.26 5.41 4.57
N VAL A 171 -10.01 5.79 3.32
CA VAL A 171 -10.70 6.88 2.63
C VAL A 171 -10.77 6.58 1.14
N LYS A 172 -11.88 6.98 0.50
CA LYS A 172 -12.04 6.91 -0.95
C LYS A 172 -11.99 8.30 -1.54
N VAL A 173 -11.20 8.46 -2.60
CA VAL A 173 -11.01 9.75 -3.26
C VAL A 173 -11.12 9.64 -4.78
N ASP A 174 -11.47 10.74 -5.41
CA ASP A 174 -11.29 10.93 -6.86
C ASP A 174 -10.88 12.37 -7.16
N VAL A 175 -10.43 12.63 -8.38
CA VAL A 175 -10.15 14.00 -8.86
C VAL A 175 -11.18 14.38 -9.91
N VAL A 176 -12.00 15.38 -9.60
CA VAL A 176 -13.07 15.89 -10.46
C VAL A 176 -12.83 17.38 -10.68
N ASP A 177 -12.76 17.81 -11.93
CA ASP A 177 -12.53 19.20 -12.33
C ASP A 177 -11.32 19.86 -11.63
N GLY A 178 -10.22 19.11 -11.51
CA GLY A 178 -9.00 19.57 -10.86
C GLY A 178 -9.11 19.76 -9.35
N LYS A 179 -10.13 19.18 -8.71
CA LYS A 179 -10.31 19.16 -7.24
C LYS A 179 -10.41 17.73 -6.73
N LEU A 180 -9.85 17.48 -5.55
CA LEU A 180 -9.94 16.19 -4.89
C LEU A 180 -11.29 16.10 -4.16
N ILE A 181 -12.05 15.06 -4.48
CA ILE A 181 -13.33 14.72 -3.85
C ILE A 181 -13.10 13.52 -2.94
N ILE A 182 -13.66 13.58 -1.74
CA ILE A 182 -13.62 12.52 -0.73
C ILE A 182 -15.04 11.96 -0.60
N TYR A 183 -15.18 10.63 -0.61
CA TYR A 183 -16.46 9.91 -0.50
C TYR A 183 -16.64 9.25 0.86
#